data_AF-A0A6G4ZSY1-F1
#
_entry.id   AF-A0A6G4ZSY1-F1
#
_cell.length_a   1.000
_cell.length_b   1.000
_cell.length_c   1.000
_cell.angle_alpha   90.00
_cell.angle_beta   90.00
_cell.angle_gamma   90.00
#
_symmetry.space_group_name_H-M   'P 1'
#
loop_
_entity.id
_entity.type
_entity.pdbx_description
1 polymer ?
#
loop_
_entity_poly.entity_id
_entity_poly.type
_entity_poly.pdbx_seq_one_letter_code
_entity_poly.pdbx_strand_id
1 'polypeptide(L)' 'RSGSSQGITSSCLSIGGIIAPLLTGWMIDLTGNYQGAFLLLAAFMGIAVITVVLFHHPDREFFPASG' A
#
# COMPACT_ATOMS: atom_id res chain seq x y z
N ARG A 1 -21.21 11.89 1.85
CA ARG A 1 -19.99 12.03 1.01
C ARG A 1 -18.90 11.00 1.35
N SER A 2 -19.01 10.28 2.47
CA SER A 2 -18.02 9.28 2.94
C SER A 2 -18.04 7.94 2.20
N GLY A 3 -19.12 7.60 1.48
CA GLY A 3 -19.20 6.33 0.73
C GLY A 3 -18.27 6.28 -0.48
N SER A 4 -18.10 7.40 -1.19
CA SER A 4 -17.24 7.48 -2.37
C SER A 4 -15.75 7.42 -2.01
N SER A 5 -15.33 8.01 -0.89
CA SER A 5 -13.95 7.93 -0.41
C SER A 5 -13.59 6.52 0.03
N GLN A 6 -14.47 5.85 0.79
CA GLN A 6 -14.24 4.46 1.20
C GLN A 6 -14.20 3.49 0.01
N GLY A 7 -14.99 3.76 -1.04
CA GLY A 7 -14.94 3.01 -2.29
C GLY A 7 -13.58 3.11 -2.98
N ILE A 8 -13.06 4.33 -3.15
CA ILE A 8 -11.76 4.57 -3.80
C ILE A 8 -10.62 3.92 -3.02
N THR A 9 -10.61 4.03 -1.69
CA THR A 9 -9.59 3.38 -0.84
C THR A 9 -9.62 1.86 -0.98
N SER A 10 -10.83 1.26 -0.97
CA SER A 10 -10.99 -0.20 -1.09
C SER A 10 -10.56 -0.70 -2.47
N SER A 11 -10.84 0.05 -3.53
CA SER A 11 -10.38 -0.28 -4.89
C SER A 11 -8.85 -0.25 -5.01
N CYS A 12 -8.20 0.79 -4.47
CA CYS A 12 -6.74 0.87 -4.45
C CYS A 12 -6.12 -0.30 -3.67
N LEU A 13 -6.71 -0.67 -2.53
CA LEU A 13 -6.25 -1.81 -1.73
C LEU A 13 -6.37 -3.14 -2.49
N SER A 14 -7.51 -3.34 -3.17
CA SER A 14 -7.76 -4.57 -3.95
C SER A 14 -6.80 -4.69 -5.13
N ILE A 15 -6.55 -3.58 -5.84
CA ILE A 15 -5.58 -3.54 -6.95
C ILE A 15 -4.16 -3.82 -6.43
N GLY A 16 -3.76 -3.20 -5.31
CA GLY A 16 -2.46 -3.44 -4.69
C GLY A 16 -2.26 -4.91 -4.30
N GLY A 17 -3.29 -5.55 -3.74
CA GLY A 17 -3.26 -6.97 -3.38
C GLY A 17 -3.13 -7.93 -4.56
N ILE A 18 -3.53 -7.52 -5.77
CA ILE A 18 -3.41 -8.32 -7.00
C ILE A 18 -2.06 -8.08 -7.68
N ILE A 19 -1.64 -6.82 -7.78
CA ILE A 19 -0.41 -6.42 -8.47
C ILE A 19 0.84 -6.91 -7.71
N ALA A 20 0.81 -6.88 -6.38
CA ALA A 20 1.95 -7.27 -5.54
C ALA A 20 2.43 -8.72 -5.78
N PRO A 21 1.58 -9.76 -5.67
CA PRO A 21 2.00 -11.14 -5.92
C PRO A 21 2.32 -11.40 -7.40
N LEU A 22 1.69 -10.69 -8.35
CA LEU A 22 2.02 -10.81 -9.77
C LEU A 22 3.42 -10.30 -10.08
N LEU A 23 3.79 -9.11 -9.59
CA LEU A 23 5.15 -8.58 -9.74
C LEU A 23 6.18 -9.43 -9.01
N THR A 24 5.84 -9.90 -7.81
CA THR A 24 6.72 -10.77 -7.02
C THR A 24 6.95 -12.10 -7.72
N GLY A 25 5.89 -12.74 -8.22
CA GLY A 25 5.96 -13.99 -8.98
C GLY A 25 6.77 -13.84 -10.26
N TRP A 26 6.58 -12.74 -11.00
CA TRP A 26 7.33 -12.50 -12.24
C TRP A 26 8.82 -12.26 -12.00
N MET A 27 9.20 -11.57 -10.92
CA MET A 27 10.62 -11.42 -10.56
C MET A 27 11.27 -12.73 -10.09
N ILE A 28 10.52 -13.59 -9.39
CA ILE A 28 11.02 -14.93 -9.02
C ILE A 28 11.30 -15.76 -10.27
N ASP A 29 10.38 -15.72 -11.24
CA ASP A 29 10.49 -16.45 -12.52
C ASP A 29 11.73 -16.00 -13.32
N LEU A 30 11.95 -14.69 -13.42
CA LEU A 30 13.11 -14.13 -14.14
C LEU A 30 14.46 -14.39 -13.47
N THR A 31 14.50 -14.42 -12.13
CA THR A 31 15.79 -14.43 -11.39
C THR A 31 16.21 -15.84 -11.00
N GLY A 32 15.27 -16.79 -10.87
CA GLY A 32 15.52 -18.16 -10.38
C GLY A 32 16.09 -18.24 -8.95
N ASN A 33 16.23 -17.10 -8.27
CA ASN A 33 16.84 -16.95 -6.94
C ASN A 33 15.88 -16.19 -6.01
N TYR A 34 15.59 -16.80 -4.85
CA TYR A 34 14.71 -16.26 -3.81
C TYR A 34 15.19 -14.93 -3.21
N GLN A 35 16.48 -14.60 -3.32
CA GLN A 35 17.01 -13.32 -2.85
C GLN A 35 16.39 -12.13 -3.58
N GLY A 36 16.12 -12.26 -4.89
CA GLY A 36 15.43 -11.22 -5.66
C GLY A 36 14.00 -10.99 -5.16
N ALA A 37 13.33 -12.06 -4.75
CA ALA A 37 11.98 -12.00 -4.17
C ALA A 37 11.95 -11.26 -2.83
N PHE A 38 12.92 -11.55 -1.95
CA PHE A 38 13.05 -10.85 -0.66
C PHE A 38 13.35 -9.35 -0.83
N LEU A 39 14.20 -9.01 -1.80
CA LEU A 39 14.54 -7.61 -2.10
C LEU A 39 13.36 -6.85 -2.71
N LEU A 40 12.58 -7.50 -3.58
CA LEU A 40 11.35 -6.91 -4.12
C LEU A 40 10.29 -6.76 -3.03
N LEU A 41 10.12 -7.74 -2.14
CA LEU A 41 9.21 -7.64 -1.00
C LEU A 41 9.60 -6.47 -0.08
N ALA A 42 10.90 -6.31 0.19
CA ALA A 42 11.43 -5.19 0.96
C ALA A 42 11.17 -3.84 0.26
N ALA A 43 11.38 -3.77 -1.06
CA ALA A 43 11.09 -2.58 -1.85
C ALA A 43 9.59 -2.25 -1.86
N PHE A 44 8.73 -3.25 -2.01
CA PHE A 44 7.27 -3.09 -1.99
C PHE A 44 6.79 -2.55 -0.64
N MET A 45 7.28 -3.12 0.46
CA MET A 45 7.02 -2.58 1.80
C MET A 45 7.55 -1.17 1.97
N GLY A 46 8.75 -0.87 1.44
CA GLY A 46 9.30 0.48 1.42
C GLY A 46 8.41 1.48 0.70
N ILE A 47 7.92 1.14 -0.50
CA ILE A 47 6.98 1.97 -1.27
C ILE A 47 5.67 2.17 -0.52
N ALA A 48 5.15 1.14 0.15
CA ALA A 48 3.95 1.24 0.95
C ALA A 48 4.14 2.23 2.12
N VAL A 49 5.25 2.14 2.85
CA VAL A 49 5.59 3.08 3.93
C VAL A 49 5.79 4.48 3.39
N ILE A 50 6.51 4.67 2.28
CA ILE A 50 6.71 5.99 1.65
C ILE A 50 5.37 6.59 1.24
N THR A 51 4.48 5.78 0.65
CA THR A 51 3.14 6.23 0.25
C THR A 51 2.32 6.65 1.47
N VAL A 52 2.36 5.85 2.55
CA VAL A 52 1.72 6.23 3.81
C VAL A 52 2.34 7.51 4.35
N VAL A 53 3.66 7.63 4.47
CA VAL A 53 4.32 8.82 5.02
C VAL A 53 4.04 10.08 4.19
N LEU A 54 3.97 9.96 2.86
CA LEU A 54 3.68 11.10 1.97
C LEU A 54 2.21 11.49 1.93
N PHE A 55 1.28 10.53 2.05
CA PHE A 55 -0.16 10.78 1.86
C PHE A 55 -1.01 10.69 3.15
N HIS A 56 -0.56 10.00 4.20
CA HIS A 56 -1.06 10.22 5.56
C HIS A 56 -0.48 11.54 6.07
N HIS A 57 -1.07 12.66 5.63
CA HIS A 57 -1.18 13.79 6.54
C HIS A 57 -2.13 13.33 7.66
N PRO A 58 -1.69 13.23 8.93
CA PRO A 58 -2.60 12.94 10.03
C PRO A 58 -3.57 14.11 10.10
N ASP A 59 -4.79 13.89 9.59
CA ASP A 59 -5.87 14.84 9.74
C ASP A 59 -6.08 15.06 11.22
N ARG A 60 -5.80 16.29 11.64
CA ARG A 60 -6.07 16.82 12.96
C ARG A 60 -7.59 16.94 13.11
N GLU A 61 -8.27 15.87 13.50
CA GLU A 61 -9.61 15.97 14.09
C GLU A 61 -9.42 16.09 15.61
N PHE A 62 -9.04 17.28 16.08
CA PHE A 62 -9.92 18.34 16.57
C PHE A 62 -10.77 17.89 17.78
N PHE A 63 -10.36 18.47 18.91
CA PHE A 63 -10.90 18.43 20.27
C PHE A 63 -12.42 18.17 20.39
N PRO A 64 -12.88 17.30 21.31
CA PRO A 64 -14.26 17.28 21.74
C PRO A 64 -14.53 18.51 22.63
N ALA A 65 -15.20 19.52 22.09
CA ALA A 65 -15.79 20.58 22.91
C ALA A 65 -17.23 20.19 23.25
N SER A 66 -17.41 19.80 24.51
CA SER A 66 -18.69 19.75 25.20
C SER A 66 -19.46 21.08 25.06
N GLY A 67 -20.76 21.01 24.79
CA GLY A 67 -21.69 22.13 24.83
C GLY A 67 -23.11 21.67 24.57
#